data_AF-A0A850PQ30-F1
#
_entry.id   AF-A0A850PQ30-F1
#
_cell.length_a   1.000
_cell.length_b   1.000
_cell.length_c   1.000
_cell.angle_alpha   90.00
_cell.angle_beta   90.00
_cell.angle_gamma   90.00
#
_symmetry.space_group_name_H-M   'P 1'
#
loop_
_entity.id
_entity.type
_entity.pdbx_description
1 polymer ?
#
loop_
_entity_poly.entity_id
_entity_poly.type
_entity_poly.pdbx_seq_one_letter_code
_entity_poly.pdbx_strand_id
1 'polypeptide(L)'
;MLWNNGTVTQTLTERLHIVEGSTWKDAVISLLDSRSPYRPWRYGFGEAQMGDPVAIVLNTDPPSVLTVLGRIGADGTPDRALVNWPMSSPGLVDLATLAVIGDFADDPRSTWQLRGDAAIQMELALTESAYRVDESMRFGHSSVVQARILLYSEGECTGCGDDIDFTCDDARDAVRIHTVDAPARASSPPVVRTERRASYTYGWVRDKWWLPELPADLPGVLCRRCAEHMDDEGCSSLVDFRFERHPKCPRCRVSRTQKVIHTDMSNPRRLPWFDYRGCMRNDQHTWTCGACGLEWW
;
A
#
# COMPACT_ATOMS: atom_id res chain seq x y z
N MET A 1 -6.71 -3.46 -45.21
CA MET A 1 -5.95 -4.03 -44.08
C MET A 1 -6.88 -4.09 -42.90
N LEU A 2 -7.38 -5.28 -42.63
CA LEU A 2 -8.30 -5.59 -41.54
C LEU A 2 -7.49 -5.60 -40.24
N TRP A 3 -7.83 -4.71 -39.32
CA TRP A 3 -7.33 -4.79 -37.95
C TRP A 3 -7.97 -6.02 -37.31
N ASN A 4 -7.14 -7.02 -37.07
CA ASN A 4 -7.51 -8.24 -36.38
C ASN A 4 -7.79 -7.84 -34.93
N ASN A 5 -9.06 -7.69 -34.57
CA ASN A 5 -9.49 -7.71 -33.18
C ASN A 5 -9.13 -9.10 -32.65
N GLY A 6 -7.93 -9.22 -32.09
CA GLY A 6 -7.57 -10.33 -31.24
C GLY A 6 -8.63 -10.41 -30.16
N THR A 7 -9.50 -11.39 -30.29
CA THR A 7 -10.41 -11.86 -29.26
C THR A 7 -9.59 -11.98 -27.98
N VAL A 8 -9.81 -11.04 -27.05
CA VAL A 8 -9.60 -11.34 -25.64
C VAL A 8 -10.61 -12.43 -25.36
N THR A 9 -10.18 -13.67 -25.48
CA THR A 9 -10.92 -14.80 -24.96
C THR A 9 -10.95 -14.55 -23.46
N GLN A 10 -12.00 -13.90 -22.96
CA GLN A 10 -12.35 -13.99 -21.54
C GLN A 10 -12.52 -15.49 -21.31
N THR A 11 -11.50 -16.13 -20.76
CA THR A 11 -11.68 -17.39 -20.06
C THR A 11 -12.72 -17.08 -18.99
N LEU A 12 -13.96 -17.48 -19.22
CA LEU A 12 -15.02 -17.44 -18.23
C LEU A 12 -14.45 -18.15 -17.00
N THR A 13 -14.31 -17.42 -15.90
CA THR A 13 -13.84 -17.98 -14.65
C THR A 13 -14.92 -18.88 -14.10
N GLU A 14 -14.85 -20.16 -14.49
CA GLU A 14 -15.83 -21.17 -14.08
C GLU A 14 -15.69 -21.55 -12.60
N ARG A 15 -14.47 -21.43 -12.07
CA ARG A 15 -14.12 -21.77 -10.68
C ARG A 15 -13.08 -20.78 -10.15
N LEU A 16 -13.20 -20.46 -8.88
CA LEU A 16 -12.24 -19.65 -8.14
C LEU A 16 -12.04 -20.27 -6.76
N HIS A 17 -10.80 -20.51 -6.37
CA HIS A 17 -10.47 -21.10 -5.07
C HIS A 17 -10.16 -20.02 -4.05
N ILE A 18 -10.34 -20.34 -2.78
CA ILE A 18 -10.08 -19.44 -1.66
C ILE A 18 -8.99 -20.04 -0.80
N VAL A 19 -7.99 -19.22 -0.48
CA VAL A 19 -6.94 -19.53 0.49
C VAL A 19 -7.06 -18.56 1.63
N GLU A 20 -7.00 -19.05 2.86
CA GLU A 20 -7.09 -18.24 4.07
C GLU A 20 -5.74 -18.25 4.81
N GLY A 21 -5.20 -17.07 5.09
CA GLY A 21 -4.08 -16.89 6.01
C GLY A 21 -4.57 -16.88 7.45
N SER A 22 -4.32 -17.95 8.22
CA SER A 22 -4.78 -18.11 9.61
C SER A 22 -4.32 -16.98 10.53
N THR A 23 -3.11 -16.49 10.29
CA THR A 23 -2.56 -15.29 10.90
C THR A 23 -2.20 -14.31 9.80
N TRP A 24 -2.88 -13.17 9.73
CA TRP A 24 -2.71 -12.22 8.64
C TRP A 24 -1.25 -11.73 8.49
N LYS A 25 -0.53 -11.51 9.60
CA LYS A 25 0.82 -10.96 9.56
C LYS A 25 1.81 -11.96 8.97
N ASP A 26 1.74 -13.22 9.38
CA ASP A 26 2.50 -14.32 8.77
C ASP A 26 2.17 -14.49 7.30
N ALA A 27 0.89 -14.39 6.96
CA ALA A 27 0.42 -14.57 5.60
C ALA A 27 1.04 -13.52 4.69
N VAL A 28 0.97 -12.24 5.09
CA VAL A 28 1.63 -11.14 4.39
C VAL A 28 3.16 -11.34 4.33
N ILE A 29 3.82 -11.74 5.42
CA ILE A 29 5.26 -12.00 5.41
C ILE A 29 5.62 -13.10 4.41
N SER A 30 4.88 -14.21 4.38
CA SER A 30 5.10 -15.30 3.44
C SER A 30 4.76 -14.95 1.98
N LEU A 31 3.91 -13.93 1.76
CA LEU A 31 3.66 -13.33 0.45
C LEU A 31 4.82 -12.45 -0.01
N LEU A 32 5.41 -11.66 0.90
CA LEU A 32 6.52 -10.75 0.62
C LEU A 32 7.85 -11.50 0.41
N ASP A 33 8.10 -12.58 1.16
CA ASP A 33 9.27 -13.43 0.96
C ASP A 33 8.90 -14.91 1.01
N SER A 34 8.92 -15.57 -0.15
CA SER A 34 8.67 -17.00 -0.30
C SER A 34 9.63 -17.90 0.49
N ARG A 35 10.80 -17.38 0.91
CA ARG A 35 11.78 -18.09 1.73
C ARG A 35 11.45 -18.03 3.22
N SER A 36 10.49 -17.20 3.63
CA SER A 36 10.04 -17.13 5.01
C SER A 36 9.65 -18.52 5.52
N PRO A 37 9.92 -18.87 6.79
CA PRO A 37 9.52 -20.16 7.36
C PRO A 37 8.02 -20.25 7.63
N TYR A 38 7.29 -19.13 7.64
CA TYR A 38 5.87 -19.11 7.97
C TYR A 38 5.01 -19.83 6.92
N ARG A 39 4.14 -20.74 7.38
CA ARG A 39 3.17 -21.49 6.56
C ARG A 39 1.75 -21.31 7.12
N PRO A 40 1.18 -20.10 7.09
CA PRO A 40 -0.10 -19.78 7.73
C PRO A 40 -1.31 -20.13 6.86
N TRP A 41 -1.11 -20.82 5.74
CA TRP A 41 -2.13 -21.00 4.71
C TRP A 41 -3.02 -22.19 5.00
N ARG A 42 -4.32 -21.93 5.03
CA ARG A 42 -5.40 -22.92 5.06
C ARG A 42 -6.10 -22.89 3.72
N TYR A 43 -6.37 -24.06 3.18
CA TYR A 43 -7.05 -24.22 1.91
C TYR A 43 -7.82 -25.53 1.90
N GLY A 44 -8.90 -25.56 1.13
CA GLY A 44 -9.71 -26.73 0.85
C GLY A 44 -9.68 -27.08 -0.63
N PHE A 45 -8.50 -27.09 -1.27
CA PHE A 45 -8.38 -27.39 -2.69
C PHE A 45 -8.94 -28.78 -2.97
N GLY A 46 -10.15 -28.82 -3.54
CA GLY A 46 -10.74 -30.02 -4.11
C GLY A 46 -10.13 -30.29 -5.49
N GLU A 47 -10.97 -30.26 -6.53
CA GLU A 47 -10.56 -30.40 -7.94
C GLU A 47 -9.89 -29.12 -8.50
N ALA A 48 -8.79 -28.71 -7.90
CA ALA A 48 -7.95 -27.61 -8.39
C ALA A 48 -7.22 -28.00 -9.68
N GLN A 49 -7.20 -27.09 -10.66
CA GLN A 49 -6.53 -27.24 -11.94
C GLN A 49 -5.48 -26.16 -12.13
N MET A 50 -4.47 -26.47 -12.94
CA MET A 50 -3.46 -25.51 -13.37
C MET A 50 -4.13 -24.27 -13.98
N GLY A 51 -3.71 -23.08 -13.53
CA GLY A 51 -4.21 -21.80 -14.04
C GLY A 51 -5.48 -21.29 -13.35
N ASP A 52 -6.14 -22.11 -12.52
CA ASP A 52 -7.31 -21.67 -11.76
C ASP A 52 -6.98 -20.43 -10.91
N PRO A 53 -7.88 -19.43 -10.87
CA PRO A 53 -7.71 -18.26 -10.02
C PRO A 53 -7.91 -18.59 -8.54
N VAL A 54 -7.15 -17.89 -7.69
CA VAL A 54 -7.14 -18.05 -6.25
C VAL A 54 -7.30 -16.69 -5.58
N ALA A 55 -8.39 -16.49 -4.85
CA ALA A 55 -8.54 -15.34 -3.96
C ALA A 55 -7.84 -15.60 -2.63
N ILE A 56 -7.04 -14.63 -2.19
CA ILE A 56 -6.26 -14.73 -0.96
C ILE A 56 -6.94 -13.90 0.11
N VAL A 57 -7.43 -14.57 1.14
CA VAL A 57 -8.09 -13.98 2.30
C VAL A 57 -7.10 -13.91 3.45
N LEU A 58 -6.99 -12.74 4.06
CA LEU A 58 -6.24 -12.51 5.28
C LEU A 58 -7.21 -12.45 6.46
N ASN A 59 -6.90 -13.20 7.52
CA ASN A 59 -7.66 -13.17 8.78
C ASN A 59 -7.31 -11.91 9.61
N THR A 60 -7.49 -10.75 8.99
CA THR A 60 -7.50 -9.43 9.63
C THR A 60 -8.84 -9.21 10.35
N ASP A 61 -8.96 -8.07 11.02
CA ASP A 61 -10.17 -7.59 11.70
C ASP A 61 -10.53 -6.20 11.13
N PRO A 62 -11.55 -6.11 10.26
CA PRO A 62 -12.34 -7.24 9.72
C PRO A 62 -11.53 -8.11 8.72
N PRO A 63 -11.97 -9.35 8.40
CA PRO A 63 -11.30 -10.19 7.40
C PRO A 63 -11.22 -9.49 6.05
N SER A 64 -10.10 -9.64 5.35
CA SER A 64 -9.87 -8.91 4.09
C SER A 64 -9.37 -9.80 2.97
N VAL A 65 -9.59 -9.39 1.73
CA VAL A 65 -9.20 -10.12 0.51
C VAL A 65 -8.23 -9.26 -0.27
N LEU A 66 -7.15 -9.87 -0.78
CA LEU A 66 -6.26 -9.22 -1.73
C LEU A 66 -7.03 -8.86 -3.01
N THR A 67 -6.81 -7.65 -3.52
CA THR A 67 -7.42 -7.19 -4.78
C THR A 67 -6.83 -7.87 -6.01
N VAL A 68 -5.81 -8.71 -5.84
CA VAL A 68 -5.12 -9.44 -6.89
C VAL A 68 -5.32 -10.93 -6.66
N LEU A 69 -5.60 -11.65 -7.74
CA LEU A 69 -5.75 -13.10 -7.72
C LEU A 69 -4.40 -13.78 -7.91
N GLY A 70 -4.15 -14.83 -7.12
CA GLY A 70 -3.15 -15.83 -7.45
C GLY A 70 -3.64 -16.76 -8.56
N ARG A 71 -2.72 -17.52 -9.16
CA ARG A 71 -3.05 -18.61 -10.07
C ARG A 71 -2.32 -19.88 -9.68
N ILE A 72 -3.00 -21.02 -9.76
CA ILE A 72 -2.37 -22.33 -9.48
C ILE A 72 -1.28 -22.60 -10.53
N GLY A 73 -0.09 -22.96 -10.05
CA GLY A 73 1.12 -23.14 -10.84
C GLY A 73 1.05 -24.22 -11.92
N ALA A 74 1.98 -24.15 -12.87
CA ALA A 74 2.11 -25.09 -14.00
C ALA A 74 2.59 -26.49 -13.60
N ASP A 75 3.13 -26.63 -12.38
CA ASP A 75 3.47 -27.90 -11.76
C ASP A 75 2.23 -28.71 -11.33
N GLY A 76 1.04 -28.10 -11.38
CA GLY A 76 -0.22 -28.76 -11.04
C GLY A 76 -0.32 -29.13 -9.57
N THR A 77 0.63 -28.66 -8.74
CA THR A 77 0.61 -28.88 -7.30
C THR A 77 -0.37 -27.86 -6.70
N PRO A 78 -1.54 -28.31 -6.22
CA PRO A 78 -2.61 -27.40 -5.81
C PRO A 78 -2.23 -26.56 -4.59
N ASP A 79 -1.21 -26.96 -3.82
CA ASP A 79 -0.68 -26.25 -2.66
C ASP A 79 0.09 -24.97 -2.99
N ARG A 80 0.30 -24.65 -4.27
CA ARG A 80 1.06 -23.46 -4.70
C ARG A 80 0.29 -22.60 -5.69
N ALA A 81 -0.26 -21.51 -5.17
CA ALA A 81 -0.76 -20.40 -5.97
C ALA A 81 0.32 -19.32 -6.08
N LEU A 82 0.56 -18.83 -7.30
CA LEU A 82 1.49 -17.74 -7.57
C LEU A 82 0.71 -16.44 -7.81
N VAL A 83 1.06 -15.41 -7.06
CA VAL A 83 0.55 -14.06 -7.29
C VAL A 83 1.47 -13.36 -8.28
N ASN A 84 0.93 -12.94 -9.41
CA ASN A 84 1.65 -12.03 -10.30
C ASN A 84 1.48 -10.61 -9.77
N TRP A 85 2.48 -10.11 -9.04
CA TRP A 85 2.41 -8.81 -8.41
C TRP A 85 2.26 -7.70 -9.46
N PRO A 86 1.28 -6.79 -9.30
CA PRO A 86 1.15 -5.64 -10.20
C PRO A 86 2.35 -4.69 -10.03
N MET A 87 2.49 -3.72 -10.94
CA MET A 87 3.46 -2.61 -10.77
C MET A 87 3.22 -1.80 -9.47
N SER A 88 2.02 -1.85 -8.91
CA SER A 88 1.68 -1.28 -7.61
C SER A 88 1.39 -2.41 -6.62
N SER A 89 1.74 -2.21 -5.35
CA SER A 89 1.36 -3.13 -4.27
C SER A 89 -0.14 -3.44 -4.33
N PRO A 90 -0.56 -4.71 -4.19
CA PRO A 90 -1.96 -5.10 -4.10
C PRO A 90 -2.61 -4.42 -2.90
N GLY A 91 -3.89 -4.09 -3.06
CA GLY A 91 -4.71 -3.60 -1.96
C GLY A 91 -5.43 -4.71 -1.24
N LEU A 92 -6.20 -4.31 -0.23
CA LEU A 92 -7.07 -5.18 0.56
C LEU A 92 -8.48 -4.60 0.59
N VAL A 93 -9.48 -5.45 0.40
CA VAL A 93 -10.90 -5.11 0.52
C VAL A 93 -11.50 -5.92 1.68
N ASP A 94 -12.38 -5.30 2.45
CA ASP A 94 -13.15 -5.97 3.49
C ASP A 94 -14.02 -7.09 2.89
N LEU A 95 -13.85 -8.32 3.38
CA LEU A 95 -14.54 -9.50 2.85
C LEU A 95 -16.05 -9.42 3.06
N ALA A 96 -16.52 -8.84 4.17
CA ALA A 96 -17.96 -8.73 4.42
C ALA A 96 -18.64 -7.76 3.45
N THR A 97 -18.01 -6.62 3.18
CA THR A 97 -18.45 -5.65 2.17
C THR A 97 -18.44 -6.28 0.78
N LEU A 98 -17.40 -7.06 0.45
CA LEU A 98 -17.32 -7.80 -0.80
C LEU A 98 -18.43 -8.87 -0.90
N ALA A 99 -18.71 -9.55 0.21
CA ALA A 99 -19.77 -10.55 0.33
C ALA A 99 -21.14 -9.95 -0.03
N VAL A 100 -21.43 -8.75 0.50
CA VAL A 100 -22.67 -8.01 0.24
C VAL A 100 -22.75 -7.50 -1.19
N ILE A 101 -21.66 -6.94 -1.74
CA ILE A 101 -21.65 -6.36 -3.09
C ILE A 101 -21.74 -7.45 -4.16
N GLY A 102 -21.07 -8.58 -3.96
CA GLY A 102 -21.09 -9.71 -4.89
C GLY A 102 -22.26 -10.67 -4.71
N ASP A 103 -23.21 -10.36 -3.82
CA ASP A 103 -24.40 -11.17 -3.53
C ASP A 103 -24.09 -12.65 -3.22
N PHE A 104 -23.06 -12.87 -2.40
CA PHE A 104 -22.64 -14.22 -2.03
C PHE A 104 -23.56 -14.82 -0.98
N ALA A 105 -24.09 -16.01 -1.25
CA ALA A 105 -25.07 -16.68 -0.37
C ALA A 105 -24.51 -17.06 1.01
N ASP A 106 -23.21 -17.38 1.09
CA ASP A 106 -22.51 -17.81 2.30
C ASP A 106 -21.16 -17.08 2.43
N ASP A 107 -20.56 -17.09 3.63
CA ASP A 107 -19.18 -16.64 3.83
C ASP A 107 -18.27 -17.44 2.89
N PRO A 108 -17.58 -16.79 1.94
CA PRO A 108 -16.75 -17.48 0.95
C PRO A 108 -15.69 -18.40 1.57
N ARG A 109 -15.24 -18.12 2.80
CA ARG A 109 -14.28 -18.96 3.53
C ARG A 109 -14.82 -20.32 3.94
N SER A 110 -16.14 -20.47 4.06
CA SER A 110 -16.75 -21.75 4.43
C SER A 110 -16.82 -22.73 3.26
N THR A 111 -16.91 -22.21 2.03
CA THR A 111 -17.08 -23.01 0.81
C THR A 111 -15.76 -23.39 0.15
N TRP A 112 -14.66 -22.66 0.42
CA TRP A 112 -13.31 -22.83 -0.14
C TRP A 112 -13.19 -22.72 -1.67
N GLN A 113 -14.29 -22.83 -2.41
CA GLN A 113 -14.38 -22.75 -3.85
C GLN A 113 -15.68 -22.07 -4.26
N LEU A 114 -15.59 -21.04 -5.10
CA LEU A 114 -16.70 -20.41 -5.80
C LEU A 114 -16.80 -21.00 -7.21
N ARG A 115 -18.02 -21.10 -7.75
CA ARG A 115 -18.29 -21.61 -9.10
C ARG A 115 -19.26 -20.72 -9.86
N GLY A 116 -19.16 -20.73 -11.19
CA GLY A 116 -20.06 -20.01 -12.09
C GLY A 116 -20.11 -18.52 -11.78
N ASP A 117 -21.32 -17.97 -11.68
CA ASP A 117 -21.54 -16.54 -11.48
C ASP A 117 -20.83 -15.97 -10.24
N ALA A 118 -20.79 -16.71 -9.12
CA ALA A 118 -20.09 -16.28 -7.92
C ALA A 118 -18.57 -16.11 -8.16
N ALA A 119 -17.96 -17.01 -8.93
CA ALA A 119 -16.53 -16.92 -9.25
C ALA A 119 -16.24 -15.70 -10.15
N ILE A 120 -17.11 -15.44 -11.13
CA ILE A 120 -17.03 -14.28 -12.02
C ILE A 120 -17.21 -12.96 -11.24
N GLN A 121 -18.21 -12.88 -10.37
CA GLN A 121 -18.47 -11.69 -9.55
C GLN A 121 -17.30 -11.39 -8.61
N MET A 122 -16.72 -12.40 -7.97
CA MET A 122 -15.55 -12.25 -7.12
C MET A 122 -14.36 -11.67 -7.90
N GLU A 123 -14.03 -12.23 -9.06
CA GLU A 123 -12.92 -11.73 -9.88
C GLU A 123 -13.14 -10.29 -10.37
N LEU A 124 -14.35 -9.97 -10.85
CA LEU A 124 -14.69 -8.62 -11.31
C LEU A 124 -14.59 -7.60 -10.16
N ALA A 125 -15.15 -7.93 -9.00
CA ALA A 125 -15.15 -7.04 -7.84
C ALA A 125 -13.72 -6.76 -7.32
N LEU A 126 -12.85 -7.78 -7.28
CA LEU A 126 -11.46 -7.63 -6.89
C LEU A 126 -10.66 -6.81 -7.92
N THR A 127 -10.88 -7.09 -9.21
CA THR A 127 -10.23 -6.35 -10.32
C THR A 127 -10.60 -4.88 -10.30
N GLU A 128 -11.89 -4.54 -10.16
CA GLU A 128 -12.35 -3.16 -10.07
C GLU A 128 -11.80 -2.47 -8.81
N SER A 129 -11.76 -3.20 -7.69
CA SER A 129 -11.22 -2.67 -6.44
C SER A 129 -9.73 -2.35 -6.55
N ALA A 130 -8.95 -3.14 -7.29
CA ALA A 130 -7.52 -2.90 -7.50
C ALA A 130 -7.24 -1.51 -8.10
N TYR A 131 -8.12 -0.99 -8.95
CA TYR A 131 -7.98 0.35 -9.54
C TYR A 131 -8.40 1.49 -8.60
N ARG A 132 -9.08 1.17 -7.48
CA ARG A 132 -9.61 2.16 -6.54
C ARG A 132 -8.82 2.25 -5.23
N VAL A 133 -7.79 1.41 -5.06
CA VAL A 133 -6.91 1.46 -3.89
C VAL A 133 -6.11 2.77 -3.93
N ASP A 134 -6.17 3.52 -2.84
CA ASP A 134 -5.46 4.79 -2.72
C ASP A 134 -4.66 4.89 -1.40
N GLU A 135 -3.73 5.83 -1.34
CA GLU A 135 -2.83 5.98 -0.19
C GLU A 135 -3.56 6.29 1.12
N SER A 136 -4.76 6.89 1.07
CA SER A 136 -5.53 7.21 2.27
C SER A 136 -6.04 5.96 3.00
N MET A 137 -6.12 4.82 2.31
CA MET A 137 -6.53 3.54 2.92
C MET A 137 -5.50 2.96 3.89
N ARG A 138 -4.31 3.57 4.01
CA ARG A 138 -3.24 3.21 4.95
C ARG A 138 -3.30 3.95 6.28
N PHE A 139 -4.26 4.86 6.48
CA PHE A 139 -4.47 5.52 7.77
C PHE A 139 -5.44 4.75 8.67
N GLY A 140 -5.25 4.86 9.97
CA GLY A 140 -5.98 4.13 11.01
C GLY A 140 -5.16 3.00 11.65
N HIS A 141 -5.79 2.29 12.59
CA HIS A 141 -5.10 1.36 13.48
C HIS A 141 -5.56 -0.11 13.37
N SER A 142 -6.52 -0.41 12.50
CA SER A 142 -7.02 -1.78 12.32
C SER A 142 -5.96 -2.70 11.70
N SER A 143 -6.12 -4.01 11.88
CA SER A 143 -5.18 -4.97 11.30
C SER A 143 -5.25 -5.02 9.77
N VAL A 144 -6.39 -4.66 9.16
CA VAL A 144 -6.48 -4.46 7.70
C VAL A 144 -5.56 -3.32 7.27
N VAL A 145 -5.56 -2.20 7.99
CA VAL A 145 -4.68 -1.06 7.70
C VAL A 145 -3.22 -1.48 7.88
N GLN A 146 -2.88 -2.18 8.96
CA GLN A 146 -1.53 -2.69 9.17
C GLN A 146 -1.07 -3.63 8.05
N ALA A 147 -1.95 -4.52 7.58
CA ALA A 147 -1.67 -5.41 6.46
C ALA A 147 -1.45 -4.64 5.15
N ARG A 148 -2.25 -3.60 4.88
CA ARG A 148 -2.03 -2.69 3.73
C ARG A 148 -0.69 -1.98 3.82
N ILE A 149 -0.31 -1.48 5.00
CA ILE A 149 0.98 -0.83 5.23
C ILE A 149 2.13 -1.80 4.97
N LEU A 150 2.02 -3.04 5.46
CA LEU A 150 3.05 -4.06 5.28
C LEU A 150 3.18 -4.49 3.82
N LEU A 151 2.07 -4.76 3.12
CA LEU A 151 2.09 -5.06 1.68
C LEU A 151 2.69 -3.89 0.88
N TYR A 152 2.27 -2.67 1.18
CA TYR A 152 2.79 -1.45 0.57
C TYR A 152 4.27 -1.21 0.91
N SER A 153 4.87 -1.88 1.88
CA SER A 153 6.33 -1.74 2.09
C SER A 153 7.13 -2.46 1.01
N GLU A 154 6.55 -3.47 0.34
CA GLU A 154 7.27 -4.43 -0.52
C GLU A 154 8.46 -5.10 0.18
N GLY A 155 8.46 -5.13 1.52
CA GLY A 155 9.53 -5.68 2.32
C GLY A 155 10.67 -4.70 2.64
N GLU A 156 10.58 -3.45 2.22
CA GLU A 156 11.57 -2.43 2.55
C GLU A 156 11.25 -1.71 3.86
N CYS A 157 12.28 -1.49 4.68
CA CYS A 157 12.16 -0.66 5.87
C CYS A 157 11.96 0.81 5.47
N THR A 158 10.83 1.38 5.85
CA THR A 158 10.54 2.81 5.64
C THR A 158 11.49 3.72 6.44
N GLY A 159 12.25 3.23 7.41
CA GLY A 159 13.19 4.01 8.25
C GLY A 159 14.64 4.06 7.76
N CYS A 160 15.19 2.97 7.22
CA CYS A 160 16.53 2.95 6.62
C CYS A 160 16.50 2.84 5.09
N GLY A 161 15.50 2.17 4.52
CA GLY A 161 15.40 1.86 3.09
C GLY A 161 15.97 0.48 2.73
N ASP A 162 16.49 -0.28 3.71
CA ASP A 162 17.02 -1.62 3.49
C ASP A 162 15.88 -2.66 3.50
N ASP A 163 16.10 -3.78 2.79
CA ASP A 163 15.23 -4.95 2.84
C ASP A 163 15.14 -5.51 4.27
N ILE A 164 13.94 -5.86 4.67
CA ILE A 164 13.64 -6.53 5.92
C ILE A 164 13.89 -8.03 5.74
N ASP A 165 14.65 -8.62 6.65
CA ASP A 165 14.85 -10.06 6.68
C ASP A 165 13.60 -10.78 7.21
N PHE A 166 12.85 -11.39 6.29
CA PHE A 166 11.67 -12.20 6.58
C PHE A 166 11.96 -13.71 6.71
N THR A 167 13.22 -14.12 6.60
CA THR A 167 13.64 -15.53 6.63
C THR A 167 13.87 -16.06 8.04
N CYS A 168 13.94 -15.18 9.03
CA CYS A 168 14.10 -15.54 10.43
C CYS A 168 12.78 -16.00 11.07
N ASP A 169 12.85 -16.94 12.03
CA ASP A 169 11.67 -17.48 12.73
C ASP A 169 10.92 -16.41 13.56
N ASP A 170 11.59 -15.34 13.96
CA ASP A 170 11.06 -14.20 14.71
C ASP A 170 10.73 -12.98 13.82
N ALA A 171 10.71 -13.15 12.49
CA ALA A 171 10.45 -12.07 11.54
C ALA A 171 9.14 -11.30 11.82
N ARG A 172 8.10 -11.99 12.33
CA ARG A 172 6.84 -11.38 12.76
C ARG A 172 7.08 -10.28 13.81
N ASP A 173 7.97 -10.52 14.77
CA ASP A 173 8.25 -9.61 15.87
C ASP A 173 9.40 -8.64 15.54
N ALA A 174 10.22 -8.98 14.55
CA ALA A 174 11.28 -8.11 14.01
C ALA A 174 10.74 -6.90 13.22
N VAL A 175 9.44 -6.85 12.94
CA VAL A 175 8.81 -5.84 12.09
C VAL A 175 7.76 -5.06 12.85
N ARG A 176 8.02 -3.76 13.02
CA ARG A 176 7.08 -2.80 13.61
C ARG A 176 6.31 -2.11 12.49
N ILE A 177 4.98 -2.17 12.57
CA ILE A 177 4.09 -1.47 11.65
C ILE A 177 3.66 -0.16 12.33
N HIS A 178 4.11 0.96 11.78
CA HIS A 178 3.78 2.30 12.26
C HIS A 178 2.47 2.76 11.64
N THR A 179 1.43 2.87 12.46
CA THR A 179 0.09 3.31 12.07
C THR A 179 -0.15 4.75 12.48
N VAL A 180 -0.85 5.51 11.65
CA VAL A 180 -1.14 6.94 11.87
C VAL A 180 -2.63 7.19 11.62
N ASP A 181 -3.24 8.05 12.42
CA ASP A 181 -4.60 8.53 12.16
C ASP A 181 -4.69 9.29 10.83
N ALA A 182 -5.88 9.26 10.22
CA ALA A 182 -6.11 10.05 9.02
C ALA A 182 -5.97 11.54 9.35
N PRO A 183 -5.31 12.33 8.48
CA PRO A 183 -5.17 13.76 8.72
C PRO A 183 -6.55 14.41 8.82
N ALA A 184 -6.75 15.23 9.86
CA ALA A 184 -7.99 15.95 10.04
C ALA A 184 -8.24 16.84 8.81
N ARG A 185 -9.45 16.73 8.23
CA ARG A 185 -9.85 17.64 7.16
C ARG A 185 -9.84 19.06 7.73
N ALA A 186 -9.03 19.95 7.16
CA ALA A 186 -9.02 21.35 7.57
C ALA A 186 -10.44 21.90 7.48
N SER A 187 -10.91 22.55 8.54
CA SER A 187 -12.19 23.23 8.54
C SER A 187 -12.16 24.28 7.44
N SER A 188 -12.85 24.01 6.33
CA SER A 188 -12.97 25.00 5.28
C SER A 188 -13.86 26.13 5.79
N PRO A 189 -13.52 27.41 5.56
CA PRO A 189 -14.49 28.48 5.77
C PRO A 189 -15.74 28.16 4.93
N PRO A 190 -16.95 28.54 5.39
CA PRO A 190 -18.19 28.17 4.71
C PRO A 190 -18.14 28.60 3.25
N VAL A 191 -18.14 27.59 2.35
CA VAL A 191 -18.13 27.79 0.90
C VAL A 191 -19.49 28.25 0.41
N VAL A 192 -20.56 27.88 1.12
CA VAL A 192 -21.92 28.38 0.86
C VAL A 192 -22.11 29.70 1.60
N ARG A 193 -21.96 30.81 0.87
CA ARG A 193 -22.29 32.16 1.36
C ARG A 193 -23.68 32.55 0.88
N THR A 194 -24.53 33.02 1.79
CA THR A 194 -25.91 33.45 1.49
C THR A 194 -26.03 34.94 1.19
N GLU A 195 -24.90 35.60 0.89
CA GLU A 195 -24.84 37.04 0.63
C GLU A 195 -25.47 37.38 -0.74
N ARG A 196 -26.32 38.41 -0.80
CA ARG A 196 -26.98 38.85 -2.05
C ARG A 196 -26.03 39.47 -3.09
N ARG A 197 -24.79 39.78 -2.73
CA ARG A 197 -23.71 40.22 -3.63
C ARG A 197 -22.41 39.54 -3.21
N ALA A 198 -21.90 38.63 -4.04
CA ALA A 198 -20.59 38.04 -3.82
C ALA A 198 -19.51 39.14 -3.94
N SER A 199 -18.75 39.39 -2.88
CA SER A 199 -17.50 40.14 -2.96
C SER A 199 -16.35 39.15 -3.13
N TYR A 200 -15.79 39.06 -4.34
CA TYR A 200 -14.59 38.27 -4.61
C TYR A 200 -13.30 38.97 -4.17
N THR A 201 -13.43 40.15 -3.56
CA THR A 201 -12.33 40.96 -3.07
C THR A 201 -12.29 40.88 -1.55
N TYR A 202 -11.35 40.09 -1.01
CA TYR A 202 -10.33 40.55 -0.06
C TYR A 202 -9.63 39.36 0.59
N GLY A 203 -8.38 39.19 0.18
CA GLY A 203 -7.38 38.36 0.82
C GLY A 203 -6.10 38.52 0.02
N TRP A 204 -4.98 38.86 0.68
CA TRP A 204 -3.68 38.77 0.04
C TRP A 204 -3.52 37.33 -0.47
N VAL A 205 -3.22 37.17 -1.75
CA VAL A 205 -2.77 35.88 -2.28
C VAL A 205 -1.55 35.49 -1.45
N ARG A 206 -1.64 34.41 -0.66
CA ARG A 206 -0.49 33.93 0.12
C ARG A 206 0.68 33.73 -0.86
N ASP A 207 1.84 34.31 -0.60
CA ASP A 207 3.03 34.17 -1.46
C ASP A 207 3.55 32.72 -1.57
N LYS A 208 2.98 31.76 -0.82
CA LYS A 208 3.44 30.38 -0.70
C LYS A 208 2.39 29.34 -1.11
N TRP A 209 1.80 29.45 -2.31
CA TRP A 209 0.99 28.37 -2.88
C TRP A 209 1.80 27.17 -3.40
N TRP A 210 3.13 27.27 -3.38
CA TRP A 210 4.00 26.36 -4.16
C TRP A 210 4.82 25.39 -3.32
N LEU A 211 4.78 25.48 -1.99
CA LEU A 211 5.46 24.52 -1.14
C LEU A 211 4.44 23.46 -0.68
N PRO A 212 4.62 22.18 -1.00
CA PRO A 212 3.75 21.13 -0.49
C PRO A 212 3.79 21.15 1.05
N GLU A 213 2.62 21.19 1.68
CA GLU A 213 2.54 20.96 3.13
C GLU A 213 2.95 19.52 3.39
N LEU A 214 4.03 19.34 4.15
CA LEU A 214 4.49 18.02 4.55
C LEU A 214 3.52 17.47 5.61
N PRO A 215 3.12 16.19 5.52
CA PRO A 215 2.29 15.57 6.54
C PRO A 215 3.04 15.55 7.88
N ALA A 216 2.29 15.66 8.99
CA ALA A 216 2.86 15.59 10.33
C ALA A 216 3.50 14.22 10.62
N ASP A 217 2.91 13.16 10.09
CA ASP A 217 3.40 11.80 10.18
C ASP A 217 2.87 10.96 9.00
N LEU A 218 3.44 9.78 8.78
CA LEU A 218 3.03 8.86 7.73
C LEU A 218 3.08 7.40 8.19
N PRO A 219 2.14 6.56 7.73
CA PRO A 219 2.20 5.13 7.98
C PRO A 219 3.38 4.49 7.24
N GLY A 220 3.99 3.48 7.85
CA GLY A 220 5.14 2.79 7.28
C GLY A 220 5.56 1.55 8.09
N VAL A 221 6.60 0.88 7.62
CA VAL A 221 7.16 -0.32 8.26
C VAL A 221 8.58 -0.03 8.73
N LEU A 222 8.93 -0.45 9.93
CA LEU A 222 10.26 -0.33 10.49
C LEU A 222 10.84 -1.71 10.79
N CYS A 223 12.07 -1.94 10.36
CA CYS A 223 12.87 -3.05 10.88
C CYS A 223 13.16 -2.83 12.36
N ARG A 224 13.46 -3.91 13.09
CA ARG A 224 13.80 -3.91 14.52
C ARG A 224 14.75 -2.79 14.91
N ARG A 225 15.86 -2.63 14.18
CA ARG A 225 16.87 -1.60 14.45
C ARG A 225 16.31 -0.18 14.34
N CYS A 226 15.53 0.11 13.30
CA CYS A 226 14.93 1.44 13.16
C CYS A 226 13.80 1.68 14.17
N ALA A 227 13.07 0.63 14.56
CA ALA A 227 12.04 0.74 15.59
C ALA A 227 12.66 1.07 16.96
N GLU A 228 13.67 0.32 17.38
CA GLU A 228 14.42 0.55 18.62
C GLU A 228 15.05 1.94 18.64
N HIS A 229 15.71 2.33 17.54
CA HIS A 229 16.36 3.62 17.47
C HIS A 229 15.35 4.79 17.46
N MET A 230 14.17 4.61 16.85
CA MET A 230 13.11 5.61 16.90
C MET A 230 12.62 5.84 18.33
N ASP A 231 12.56 4.77 19.13
CA ASP A 231 12.18 4.83 20.54
C ASP A 231 13.29 5.49 21.39
N ASP A 232 14.56 5.14 21.13
CA ASP A 232 15.73 5.72 21.81
C ASP A 232 15.88 7.23 21.56
N GLU A 233 15.60 7.69 20.33
CA GLU A 233 15.59 9.13 19.97
C GLU A 233 14.33 9.85 20.49
N GLY A 234 13.33 9.12 21.00
CA GLY A 234 12.06 9.68 21.46
C GLY A 234 11.19 10.24 20.33
N CYS A 235 11.42 9.80 19.09
CA CYS A 235 10.64 10.23 17.93
C CYS A 235 9.31 9.47 17.90
N SER A 236 8.18 10.19 17.99
CA SER A 236 6.85 9.58 17.82
C SER A 236 6.35 9.58 16.37
N SER A 237 6.97 10.39 15.49
CA SER A 237 6.61 10.53 14.07
C SER A 237 7.68 9.90 13.19
N LEU A 238 7.26 9.06 12.25
CA LEU A 238 8.13 8.46 11.25
C LEU A 238 8.72 9.52 10.31
N VAL A 239 7.95 10.58 10.05
CA VAL A 239 8.40 11.71 9.24
C VAL A 239 9.52 12.47 9.94
N ASP A 240 9.37 12.77 11.24
CA ASP A 240 10.41 13.43 12.03
C ASP A 240 11.65 12.56 12.15
N PHE A 241 11.47 11.28 12.51
CA PHE A 241 12.53 10.29 12.54
C PHE A 241 13.33 10.26 11.23
N ARG A 242 12.67 10.28 10.07
CA ARG A 242 13.37 10.34 8.78
C ARG A 242 14.12 11.65 8.56
N PHE A 243 13.51 12.80 8.87
CA PHE A 243 14.16 14.09 8.67
C PHE A 243 15.34 14.34 9.61
N GLU A 244 15.37 13.75 10.79
CA GLU A 244 16.51 13.85 11.71
C GLU A 244 17.78 13.20 11.14
N ARG A 245 17.63 12.21 10.25
CA ARG A 245 18.76 11.58 9.52
C ARG A 245 19.27 12.39 8.34
N HIS A 246 18.53 13.44 7.94
CA HIS A 246 18.93 14.30 6.85
C HIS A 246 19.74 15.49 7.37
N PRO A 247 20.69 16.02 6.58
CA PRO A 247 21.49 17.14 7.01
C PRO A 247 20.60 18.37 7.24
N LYS A 248 20.83 19.09 8.35
CA LYS A 248 20.14 20.37 8.61
C LYS A 248 20.47 21.37 7.50
N CYS A 249 19.48 22.17 7.09
CA CYS A 249 19.70 23.20 6.08
C CYS A 249 20.83 24.16 6.51
N PRO A 250 21.86 24.40 5.68
CA PRO A 250 22.98 25.26 6.05
C PRO A 250 22.56 26.74 6.22
N ARG A 251 21.47 27.18 5.59
CA ARG A 251 20.94 28.55 5.68
C ARG A 251 19.99 28.74 6.86
N CYS A 252 18.93 27.94 6.96
CA CYS A 252 17.88 28.15 7.97
C CYS A 252 17.94 27.20 9.17
N ARG A 253 18.85 26.21 9.16
CA ARG A 253 19.06 25.20 10.22
C ARG A 253 17.85 24.30 10.53
N VAL A 254 16.74 24.44 9.82
CA VAL A 254 15.56 23.58 9.95
C VAL A 254 15.86 22.15 9.49
N SER A 255 15.40 21.16 10.26
CA SER A 255 15.46 19.72 9.94
C SER A 255 14.29 19.31 9.03
N ARG A 256 14.22 19.88 7.83
CA ARG A 256 13.21 19.56 6.80
C ARG A 256 13.87 19.46 5.42
N THR A 257 15.02 18.80 5.39
CA THR A 257 15.81 18.63 4.18
C THR A 257 15.34 17.40 3.43
N GLN A 258 15.08 17.52 2.14
CA GLN A 258 14.65 16.45 1.25
C GLN A 258 15.82 16.01 0.37
N LYS A 259 15.95 14.71 0.12
CA LYS A 259 16.94 14.17 -0.82
C LYS A 259 16.40 14.27 -2.24
N VAL A 260 17.20 14.80 -3.15
CA VAL A 260 16.82 14.91 -4.56
C VAL A 260 16.80 13.51 -5.20
N ILE A 261 15.69 13.16 -5.83
CA ILE A 261 15.55 11.92 -6.60
C ILE A 261 15.11 12.26 -8.03
N HIS A 262 15.88 11.78 -9.00
CA HIS A 262 15.51 11.77 -10.41
C HIS A 262 14.89 10.43 -10.75
N THR A 263 13.59 10.43 -11.02
CA THR A 263 12.84 9.23 -11.41
C THR A 263 11.86 9.60 -12.51
N ASP A 264 11.37 8.61 -13.24
CA ASP A 264 10.16 8.80 -14.02
C ASP A 264 9.02 9.20 -13.07
N MET A 265 8.23 10.21 -13.46
CA MET A 265 7.15 10.77 -12.63
C MET A 265 5.99 9.79 -12.43
N SER A 266 6.05 8.63 -13.10
CA SER A 266 5.18 7.48 -12.95
C SER A 266 5.39 6.71 -11.65
N ASN A 267 6.43 6.99 -10.85
CA ASN A 267 6.64 6.32 -9.56
C ASN A 267 5.46 6.61 -8.60
N PRO A 268 4.68 5.59 -8.19
CA PRO A 268 3.49 5.77 -7.38
C PRO A 268 3.80 6.16 -5.94
N ARG A 269 5.02 5.95 -5.44
CA ARG A 269 5.39 6.26 -4.05
C ARG A 269 5.99 7.64 -3.94
N ARG A 270 5.22 8.64 -3.49
CA ARG A 270 5.72 9.99 -3.18
C ARG A 270 5.95 10.14 -1.69
N LEU A 271 7.22 10.11 -1.27
CA LEU A 271 7.61 10.24 0.13
C LEU A 271 8.05 11.68 0.46
N PRO A 272 7.71 12.21 1.64
CA PRO A 272 7.89 13.62 1.98
C PRO A 272 9.36 14.01 2.15
N TRP A 273 10.24 13.05 2.40
CA TRP A 273 11.67 13.27 2.53
C TRP A 273 12.42 13.21 1.18
N PHE A 274 11.71 13.07 0.06
CA PHE A 274 12.26 13.12 -1.28
C PHE A 274 11.74 14.34 -2.07
N ASP A 275 12.67 14.97 -2.79
CA ASP A 275 12.39 16.01 -3.78
C ASP A 275 12.45 15.35 -5.17
N TYR A 276 11.28 14.96 -5.69
CA TYR A 276 11.15 14.27 -6.96
C TYR A 276 11.32 15.25 -8.13
N ARG A 277 12.37 15.03 -8.92
CA ARG A 277 12.67 15.80 -10.12
C ARG A 277 12.46 14.94 -11.37
N GLY A 278 12.34 15.61 -12.52
CA GLY A 278 12.18 14.93 -13.80
C GLY A 278 13.32 13.97 -14.14
N CYS A 279 13.11 13.16 -15.18
CA CYS A 279 13.97 12.05 -15.57
C CYS A 279 15.39 12.44 -16.02
N MET A 280 15.65 13.71 -16.32
CA MET A 280 16.99 14.20 -16.63
C MET A 280 17.76 14.40 -15.34
N ARG A 281 18.78 13.56 -15.10
CA ARG A 281 19.77 13.81 -14.05
C ARG A 281 20.43 15.15 -14.31
N ASN A 282 20.21 16.07 -13.39
CA ASN A 282 21.04 17.23 -13.25
C ASN A 282 21.80 17.04 -11.93
N ASP A 283 23.02 16.51 -12.03
CA ASP A 283 23.90 16.22 -10.89
C ASP A 283 24.46 17.53 -10.30
N GLN A 284 23.62 18.53 -10.04
CA GLN A 284 24.02 19.83 -9.50
C GLN A 284 23.76 19.92 -8.00
N HIS A 285 22.80 19.18 -7.45
CA HIS A 285 22.39 19.26 -6.04
C HIS A 285 21.90 17.90 -5.53
N THR A 286 22.24 17.56 -4.28
CA THR A 286 21.80 16.31 -3.61
C THR A 286 20.64 16.56 -2.65
N TRP A 287 20.51 17.80 -2.14
CA TRP A 287 19.55 18.16 -1.11
C TRP A 287 18.77 19.42 -1.45
N THR A 288 17.51 19.44 -1.03
CA THR A 288 16.62 20.60 -1.10
C THR A 288 16.03 20.87 0.28
N CYS A 289 16.04 22.11 0.75
CA CYS A 289 15.41 22.46 2.01
C CYS A 289 13.90 22.70 1.81
N GLY A 290 13.05 21.86 2.37
CA GLY A 290 11.59 22.00 2.29
C GLY A 290 11.03 23.27 2.95
N ALA A 291 11.79 23.94 3.83
CA ALA A 291 11.35 25.17 4.50
C ALA A 291 11.67 26.45 3.73
N CYS A 292 12.82 26.51 3.06
CA CYS A 292 13.32 27.73 2.43
C CYS A 292 13.73 27.57 0.95
N GLY A 293 13.70 26.36 0.41
CA GLY A 293 14.01 26.05 -0.99
C GLY A 293 15.49 26.15 -1.36
N LEU A 294 16.41 26.18 -0.39
CA LEU A 294 17.84 26.13 -0.70
C LEU A 294 18.22 24.75 -1.26
N GLU A 295 19.04 24.71 -2.30
CA GLU A 295 19.60 23.49 -2.88
C GLU A 295 21.12 23.42 -2.64
N TRP A 296 21.66 22.25 -2.27
CA TRP A 296 23.09 22.06 -2.00
C TRP A 296 23.56 20.59 -2.11
N TRP A 297 24.86 20.35 -1.85
CA TRP A 297 25.56 19.05 -1.88
C TRP A 297 25.66 18.38 -0.52
#